data_AF-A0A3L6Q5R8-F1
#
_entry.id   AF-A0A3L6Q5R8-F1
#
_cell.length_a   1.000
_cell.length_b   1.000
_cell.length_c   1.000
_cell.angle_alpha   90.00
_cell.angle_beta   90.00
_cell.angle_gamma   90.00
#
_symmetry.space_group_name_H-M   'P 1'
#
loop_
_entity.id
_entity.type
_entity.pdbx_description
1 polymer ?
#
loop_
_entity_poly.entity_id
_entity_poly.type
_entity_poly.pdbx_seq_one_letter_code
_entity_poly.pdbx_strand_id
1 'polypeptide(L)'
;MGSSEPLGSPSNFGESTLKVDCDIGVAVGGTPDPTKTQEAGTAGSVCASVGIGSPSEVGNKRKRCMLSEGDIIVLTGMSDAVNNVASAIRETKIEDSHPELYSAIMFMPGFTDEALLTAYNHLLDNKAQGTAFVKMNDSHRVLWLRTYLAKHYYI
;
A
#
# COMPACT_ATOMS: atom_id res chain seq x y z
N MET A 1 -35.66 -25.40 19.23
CA MET A 1 -34.94 -25.85 18.02
C MET A 1 -35.07 -24.75 16.98
N GLY A 2 -33.97 -24.12 16.61
CA GLY A 2 -33.92 -23.11 15.54
C GLY A 2 -32.58 -23.25 14.84
N SER A 3 -32.55 -24.10 13.82
CA SER A 3 -31.41 -24.24 12.90
C SER A 3 -31.58 -23.18 11.81
N SER A 4 -30.59 -22.31 11.65
CA SER A 4 -30.50 -21.39 10.51
C SER A 4 -29.17 -21.65 9.81
N GLU A 5 -29.22 -22.57 8.87
CA GLU A 5 -28.11 -22.90 7.97
C GLU A 5 -27.95 -21.78 6.92
N PRO A 6 -26.71 -21.42 6.54
CA PRO A 6 -26.46 -20.38 5.54
C PRO A 6 -26.79 -20.88 4.12
N LEU A 7 -27.51 -20.04 3.37
CA LEU A 7 -27.84 -20.28 1.97
C LEU A 7 -26.56 -20.29 1.12
N GLY A 8 -26.42 -21.35 0.33
CA GLY A 8 -25.22 -21.73 -0.41
C GLY A 8 -24.71 -20.74 -1.47
N SER A 9 -23.46 -20.99 -1.85
CA SER A 9 -22.68 -20.30 -2.86
C SER A 9 -23.25 -20.45 -4.28
N PRO A 10 -23.09 -19.44 -5.15
CA PRO A 10 -23.01 -19.67 -6.59
C PRO A 10 -21.54 -19.79 -7.04
N SER A 11 -21.19 -20.98 -7.56
CA SER A 11 -19.92 -21.26 -8.24
C SER A 11 -20.04 -21.01 -9.75
N ASN A 12 -19.07 -20.25 -10.27
CA ASN A 12 -18.37 -20.26 -11.57
C ASN A 12 -19.02 -20.90 -12.82
N PHE A 13 -19.12 -20.11 -13.91
CA PHE A 13 -18.81 -20.42 -15.33
C PHE A 13 -18.64 -19.04 -16.02
N GLY A 14 -17.61 -18.64 -16.77
CA GLY A 14 -16.60 -19.36 -17.53
C GLY A 14 -16.89 -19.22 -19.03
N GLU A 15 -16.43 -18.15 -19.71
CA GLU A 15 -16.07 -18.22 -21.15
C GLU A 15 -15.32 -16.97 -21.66
N SER A 16 -14.20 -17.23 -22.34
CA SER A 16 -13.36 -16.27 -23.06
C SER A 16 -14.02 -15.81 -24.36
N THR A 17 -13.70 -14.60 -24.86
CA THR A 17 -13.48 -14.39 -26.30
C THR A 17 -12.69 -13.09 -26.54
N LEU A 18 -11.53 -13.27 -27.17
CA LEU A 18 -10.68 -12.25 -27.75
C LEU A 18 -11.39 -11.59 -28.95
N LYS A 19 -11.39 -10.26 -29.07
CA LYS A 19 -11.35 -9.57 -30.37
C LYS A 19 -10.48 -8.31 -30.30
N VAL A 20 -9.56 -8.30 -31.26
CA VAL A 20 -8.49 -7.37 -31.58
C VAL A 20 -8.98 -6.36 -32.62
N ASP A 21 -8.23 -5.24 -32.74
CA ASP A 21 -8.18 -4.22 -33.81
C ASP A 21 -9.34 -3.21 -33.88
N CYS A 22 -9.19 -1.98 -34.39
CA CYS A 22 -8.10 -1.00 -34.60
C CYS A 22 -8.77 0.15 -35.38
N ASP A 23 -8.46 1.41 -35.08
CA ASP A 23 -8.34 2.55 -36.03
C ASP A 23 -7.97 3.81 -35.20
N ILE A 24 -6.70 4.19 -35.03
CA ILE A 24 -5.72 4.82 -35.94
C ILE A 24 -6.07 6.27 -36.33
N GLY A 25 -5.26 7.19 -35.79
CA GLY A 25 -5.15 8.60 -36.16
C GLY A 25 -3.89 9.20 -35.54
N VAL A 26 -2.76 8.98 -36.22
CA VAL A 26 -1.37 9.32 -35.86
C VAL A 26 -1.04 10.82 -36.03
N ALA A 27 -0.23 11.38 -35.12
CA ALA A 27 0.97 12.22 -35.37
C ALA A 27 1.46 12.83 -34.02
N VAL A 28 2.45 12.28 -33.32
CA VAL A 28 3.91 12.52 -33.42
C VAL A 28 4.33 14.01 -33.48
N GLY A 29 4.79 14.51 -32.33
CA GLY A 29 6.12 15.13 -32.15
C GLY A 29 6.34 16.60 -32.53
N GLY A 30 6.65 17.44 -31.52
CA GLY A 30 7.39 18.69 -31.72
C GLY A 30 7.23 19.72 -30.58
N THR A 31 8.26 19.88 -29.74
CA THR A 31 8.56 21.12 -28.98
C THR A 31 9.37 22.07 -29.90
N PRO A 32 9.36 23.43 -29.74
CA PRO A 32 9.52 24.20 -28.50
C PRO A 32 8.56 25.40 -28.27
N ASP A 33 8.61 25.92 -27.04
CA ASP A 33 8.05 27.15 -26.44
C ASP A 33 8.30 28.45 -27.29
N PRO A 34 7.69 29.65 -27.01
CA PRO A 34 6.91 30.05 -25.83
C PRO A 34 5.65 30.94 -26.04
N THR A 35 4.95 31.18 -24.92
CA THR A 35 4.22 32.40 -24.49
C THR A 35 2.69 32.33 -24.38
N LYS A 36 2.22 32.63 -23.15
CA LYS A 36 1.00 33.36 -22.74
C LYS A 36 -0.13 32.57 -22.05
N THR A 37 0.00 32.47 -20.72
CA THR A 37 -1.00 32.83 -19.67
C THR A 37 -2.39 32.18 -19.73
N GLN A 38 -2.78 31.37 -18.73
CA GLN A 38 -3.58 31.77 -17.55
C GLN A 38 -4.09 30.54 -16.76
N GLU A 39 -4.27 30.72 -15.45
CA GLU A 39 -4.27 29.70 -14.41
C GLU A 39 -5.60 28.97 -14.13
N ALA A 40 -5.44 27.90 -13.36
CA ALA A 40 -6.38 26.92 -12.82
C ALA A 40 -7.61 27.47 -12.08
N GLY A 41 -8.71 26.69 -12.13
CA GLY A 41 -9.90 26.89 -11.30
C GLY A 41 -10.36 25.59 -10.64
N THR A 42 -10.01 25.41 -9.36
CA THR A 42 -10.49 24.31 -8.51
C THR A 42 -11.78 24.74 -7.79
N ALA A 43 -12.84 23.94 -7.93
CA ALA A 43 -14.17 24.21 -7.39
C ALA A 43 -14.29 23.84 -5.90
N GLY A 44 -14.63 24.81 -5.06
CA GLY A 44 -14.96 24.61 -3.64
C GLY A 44 -16.47 24.48 -3.41
N SER A 45 -16.86 23.38 -2.76
CA SER A 45 -18.19 23.09 -2.21
C SER A 45 -18.52 24.01 -1.03
N VAL A 46 -19.78 24.45 -0.90
CA VAL A 46 -20.26 25.26 0.24
C VAL A 46 -21.49 24.62 0.88
N CYS A 47 -21.43 24.38 2.19
CA CYS A 47 -22.54 23.98 3.04
C CYS A 47 -23.30 25.21 3.56
N ALA A 48 -24.62 25.13 3.57
CA ALA A 48 -25.53 26.19 4.00
C ALA A 48 -25.81 26.10 5.50
N SER A 49 -25.80 27.24 6.20
CA SER A 49 -26.44 27.38 7.51
C SER A 49 -27.56 28.43 7.43
N VAL A 50 -28.73 28.03 7.94
CA VAL A 50 -29.94 28.84 8.05
C VAL A 50 -29.78 29.78 9.25
N GLY A 51 -29.73 31.09 8.99
CA GLY A 51 -29.76 32.14 10.00
C GLY A 51 -31.13 32.83 10.01
N ILE A 52 -31.74 32.92 11.19
CA ILE A 52 -33.03 33.58 11.44
C ILE A 52 -32.85 35.11 11.34
N GLY A 53 -33.36 35.66 10.24
CA GLY A 53 -34.12 36.92 10.09
C GLY A 53 -33.67 38.25 10.71
N SER A 54 -33.22 39.17 9.85
CA SER A 54 -33.68 40.59 9.79
C SER A 54 -33.43 41.15 8.37
N PRO A 55 -34.29 42.03 7.83
CA PRO A 55 -34.36 42.25 6.39
C PRO A 55 -33.46 43.44 5.97
N SER A 56 -32.48 43.15 5.12
CA SER A 56 -31.90 44.16 4.24
C SER A 56 -31.44 43.47 2.97
N GLU A 57 -32.13 43.77 1.87
CA GLU A 57 -31.79 43.33 0.52
C GLU A 57 -30.43 43.91 0.11
N VAL A 58 -29.36 43.13 0.21
CA VAL A 58 -28.19 43.24 -0.67
C VAL A 58 -27.64 41.83 -0.91
N GLY A 59 -27.87 41.34 -2.14
CA GLY A 59 -27.11 40.33 -2.88
C GLY A 59 -26.53 39.13 -2.12
N ASN A 60 -26.95 37.92 -2.51
CA ASN A 60 -26.37 36.64 -2.11
C ASN A 60 -24.90 36.51 -2.54
N LYS A 61 -23.98 37.22 -1.89
CA LYS A 61 -22.55 37.06 -2.03
C LYS A 61 -22.11 36.11 -0.93
N ARG A 62 -21.68 34.91 -1.31
CA ARG A 62 -21.12 33.89 -0.40
C ARG A 62 -20.23 34.59 0.62
N LYS A 63 -20.58 34.53 1.92
CA LYS A 63 -19.69 34.99 2.99
C LYS A 63 -18.43 34.13 2.91
N ARG A 64 -17.40 34.64 2.24
CA ARG A 64 -16.10 33.98 2.19
C ARG A 64 -15.53 34.13 3.59
N CYS A 65 -15.55 33.06 4.38
CA CYS A 65 -14.90 33.05 5.69
C CYS A 65 -13.41 33.30 5.47
N MET A 66 -12.93 34.48 5.85
CA MET A 66 -11.51 34.78 5.87
C MET A 66 -10.96 34.10 7.12
N LEU A 67 -10.15 33.06 6.93
CA LEU A 67 -9.38 32.48 8.03
C LEU A 67 -8.40 33.55 8.53
N SER A 68 -8.27 33.67 9.85
CA SER A 68 -7.22 34.50 10.42
C SER A 68 -5.86 33.83 10.23
N GLU A 69 -4.77 34.61 10.33
CA GLU A 69 -3.41 34.06 10.29
C GLU A 69 -3.20 32.96 11.33
N GLY A 70 -3.78 33.13 12.52
CA GLY A 70 -3.76 32.11 13.58
C GLY A 70 -4.46 30.81 13.18
N ASP A 71 -5.61 30.91 12.49
CA ASP A 71 -6.33 29.73 12.01
C ASP A 71 -5.55 28.99 10.91
N ILE A 72 -4.85 29.74 10.05
CA ILE A 72 -3.98 29.17 9.01
C ILE A 72 -2.82 28.40 9.65
N ILE A 73 -2.14 28.98 10.63
CA ILE A 73 -1.05 28.33 11.37
C ILE A 73 -1.53 27.05 12.05
N VAL A 74 -2.68 27.08 12.72
CA VAL A 74 -3.26 25.91 13.38
C VAL A 74 -3.61 24.83 12.36
N LEU A 75 -4.27 25.18 11.25
CA LEU A 75 -4.68 24.22 10.23
C LEU A 75 -3.47 23.58 9.52
N THR A 76 -2.42 24.36 9.26
CA THR A 76 -1.15 23.84 8.72
C THR A 76 -0.48 22.89 9.73
N GLY A 77 -0.34 23.29 11.00
CA GLY A 77 0.25 22.44 12.03
C GLY A 77 -0.55 21.14 12.25
N MET A 78 -1.88 21.20 12.19
CA MET A 78 -2.73 20.01 12.22
C MET A 78 -2.52 19.11 10.99
N SER A 79 -2.40 19.71 9.80
CA SER A 79 -2.13 18.97 8.56
C SER A 79 -0.78 18.25 8.62
N ASP A 80 0.25 18.92 9.14
CA ASP A 80 1.58 18.33 9.33
C ASP A 80 1.56 17.19 10.35
N ALA A 81 0.87 17.37 11.48
CA ALA A 81 0.71 16.32 12.48
C ALA A 81 0.01 15.08 11.91
N VAL A 82 -1.09 15.26 11.17
CA VAL A 82 -1.80 14.15 10.52
C VAL A 82 -0.93 13.48 9.46
N ASN A 83 -0.15 14.25 8.69
CA ASN A 83 0.76 13.69 7.71
C ASN A 83 1.89 12.88 8.36
N ASN A 84 2.40 13.32 9.51
CA ASN A 84 3.39 12.57 10.30
C ASN A 84 2.81 11.24 10.79
N VAL A 85 1.60 11.24 11.35
CA VAL A 85 0.89 10.02 11.76
C VAL A 85 0.69 9.09 10.56
N ALA A 86 0.24 9.62 9.41
CA ALA A 86 0.09 8.84 8.20
C ALA A 86 1.43 8.24 7.72
N SER A 87 2.53 8.98 7.87
CA SER A 87 3.88 8.50 7.56
C SER A 87 4.31 7.36 8.50
N ALA A 88 4.12 7.54 9.81
CA ALA A 88 4.41 6.50 10.79
C ALA A 88 3.61 5.23 10.53
N ILE A 89 2.31 5.33 10.20
CA ILE A 89 1.48 4.18 9.85
C ILE A 89 2.01 3.46 8.60
N ARG A 90 2.39 4.20 7.56
CA ARG A 90 2.99 3.60 6.35
C ARG A 90 4.30 2.88 6.66
N GLU A 91 5.13 3.45 7.52
CA GLU A 91 6.40 2.85 7.94
C GLU A 91 6.19 1.61 8.83
N THR A 92 5.10 1.57 9.61
CA THR A 92 4.71 0.36 10.36
C THR A 92 4.18 -0.77 9.48
N LYS A 93 4.23 -0.65 8.14
CA LYS A 93 3.92 -1.79 7.26
C LYS A 93 4.84 -2.94 7.65
N ILE A 94 4.24 -3.97 8.22
CA ILE A 94 4.92 -5.22 8.56
C ILE A 94 5.30 -5.87 7.23
N GLU A 95 6.58 -5.84 6.87
CA GLU A 95 7.09 -6.70 5.81
C GLU A 95 6.90 -8.15 6.29
N ASP A 96 6.10 -8.93 5.57
CA ASP A 96 5.73 -10.28 5.99
C ASP A 96 6.94 -11.21 6.03
N SER A 97 7.94 -10.99 5.16
CA SER A 97 9.20 -11.74 5.16
C SER A 97 10.31 -10.95 4.44
N HIS A 98 11.58 -11.29 4.74
CA HIS A 98 12.72 -10.67 4.06
C HIS A 98 12.75 -11.13 2.59
N PRO A 99 12.85 -10.21 1.60
CA PRO A 99 12.66 -10.55 0.18
C PRO A 99 13.67 -11.59 -0.34
N GLU A 100 14.90 -11.57 0.19
CA GLU A 100 15.95 -12.53 -0.18
C GLU A 100 15.98 -13.82 0.65
N LEU A 101 15.06 -14.01 1.61
CA LEU A 101 15.09 -15.18 2.49
C LEU A 101 14.91 -16.48 1.71
N TYR A 102 13.98 -16.48 0.76
CA TYR A 102 13.68 -17.67 -0.04
C TYR A 102 14.90 -18.11 -0.85
N SER A 103 15.50 -17.20 -1.62
CA SER A 103 16.69 -17.50 -2.43
C SER A 103 17.89 -17.89 -1.56
N ALA A 104 18.11 -17.22 -0.42
CA ALA A 104 19.20 -17.52 0.50
C ALA A 104 19.16 -18.94 1.09
N ILE A 105 17.96 -19.57 1.14
CA ILE A 105 17.80 -20.94 1.64
C ILE A 105 17.72 -21.94 0.49
N MET A 106 16.87 -21.68 -0.50
CA MET A 106 16.52 -22.66 -1.53
C MET A 106 17.66 -22.97 -2.50
N PHE A 107 18.62 -22.06 -2.63
CA PHE A 107 19.81 -22.29 -3.45
C PHE A 107 21.00 -22.87 -2.67
N MET A 108 20.81 -23.28 -1.40
CA MET A 108 21.88 -23.87 -0.60
C MET A 108 22.15 -25.32 -1.05
N PRO A 109 23.36 -25.61 -1.58
CA PRO A 109 23.67 -26.94 -2.07
C PRO A 109 23.87 -27.94 -0.92
N GLY A 110 23.59 -29.22 -1.19
CA GLY A 110 23.85 -30.32 -0.26
C GLY A 110 22.73 -30.62 0.74
N PHE A 111 21.53 -30.09 0.51
CA PHE A 111 20.32 -30.39 1.25
C PHE A 111 19.19 -30.77 0.28
N THR A 112 18.21 -31.53 0.75
CA THR A 112 16.99 -31.82 -0.02
C THR A 112 16.03 -30.63 0.06
N ASP A 113 15.22 -30.45 -0.99
CA ASP A 113 14.24 -29.35 -1.06
C ASP A 113 13.27 -29.37 0.12
N GLU A 114 12.84 -30.56 0.57
CA GLU A 114 11.96 -30.70 1.73
C GLU A 114 12.59 -30.22 3.04
N ALA A 115 13.88 -30.52 3.24
CA ALA A 115 14.62 -30.07 4.40
C ALA A 115 14.77 -28.54 4.37
N LEU A 116 15.11 -27.98 3.20
CA LEU A 116 15.19 -26.53 2.99
C LEU A 116 13.84 -25.83 3.22
N LEU A 117 12.73 -26.43 2.79
CA LEU A 117 11.39 -25.89 3.02
C LEU A 117 10.98 -25.90 4.50
N THR A 118 11.36 -26.96 5.22
CA THR A 118 11.16 -27.05 6.68
C THR A 118 11.89 -25.91 7.40
N ALA A 119 13.14 -25.67 7.04
CA ALA A 119 13.92 -24.56 7.57
C ALA A 119 13.36 -23.18 7.19
N TYR A 120 12.88 -23.03 5.95
CA TYR A 120 12.27 -21.79 5.47
C TYR A 120 11.00 -21.44 6.26
N ASN A 121 10.09 -22.40 6.47
CA ASN A 121 8.88 -22.20 7.27
C ASN A 121 9.22 -21.74 8.69
N HIS A 122 10.24 -22.34 9.32
CA HIS A 122 10.70 -21.90 10.64
C HIS A 122 11.23 -20.45 10.65
N LEU A 123 11.95 -20.04 9.60
CA LEU A 123 12.47 -18.68 9.48
C LEU A 123 11.39 -17.65 9.10
N LEU A 124 10.29 -18.08 8.48
CA LEU A 124 9.09 -17.25 8.30
C LEU A 124 8.41 -16.96 9.64
N ASP A 125 8.29 -17.97 10.49
CA ASP A 125 7.73 -17.81 11.84
C ASP A 125 8.64 -16.99 12.75
N ASN A 126 9.96 -17.01 12.50
CA ASN A 126 10.96 -16.28 13.26
C ASN A 126 11.68 -15.20 12.43
N LYS A 127 11.00 -14.07 12.21
CA LYS A 127 11.48 -12.96 11.37
C LYS A 127 12.88 -12.43 11.75
N ALA A 128 13.20 -12.38 13.04
CA ALA A 128 14.51 -11.91 13.51
C ALA A 128 15.63 -12.86 13.07
N GLN A 129 15.40 -14.17 13.19
CA GLN A 129 16.34 -15.17 12.70
C GLN A 129 16.41 -15.20 11.18
N GLY A 130 15.28 -15.08 10.47
CA GLY A 130 15.26 -15.01 9.01
C GLY A 130 16.10 -13.83 8.48
N THR A 131 15.94 -12.66 9.09
CA THR A 131 16.75 -11.47 8.76
C THR A 131 18.24 -11.67 9.06
N ALA A 132 18.57 -12.29 10.20
CA ALA A 132 19.94 -12.58 10.55
C ALA A 132 20.57 -13.61 9.60
N PHE A 133 19.83 -14.65 9.23
CA PHE A 133 20.27 -15.71 8.32
C PHE A 133 20.68 -15.16 6.95
N VAL A 134 19.89 -14.23 6.39
CA VAL A 134 20.24 -13.58 5.13
C VAL A 134 21.52 -12.73 5.25
N LYS A 135 21.83 -12.17 6.42
CA LYS A 135 23.08 -11.42 6.63
C LYS A 135 24.31 -12.31 6.86
N MET A 136 24.13 -13.61 7.06
CA MET A 136 25.24 -14.54 7.27
C MET A 136 25.96 -14.90 5.96
N ASN A 137 27.25 -15.20 6.07
CA ASN A 137 28.01 -15.84 4.99
C ASN A 137 27.49 -17.27 4.75
N ASP A 138 27.69 -17.78 3.53
CA ASP A 138 27.19 -19.11 3.14
C ASP A 138 27.67 -20.23 4.08
N SER A 139 28.93 -20.21 4.52
CA SER A 139 29.46 -21.20 5.48
C SER A 139 28.66 -21.24 6.78
N HIS A 140 28.23 -20.09 7.28
CA HIS A 140 27.41 -20.00 8.49
C HIS A 140 25.96 -20.41 8.23
N ARG A 141 25.40 -20.07 7.06
CA ARG A 141 24.08 -20.54 6.63
C ARG A 141 24.01 -22.07 6.57
N VAL A 142 25.02 -22.70 5.96
CA VAL A 142 25.14 -24.17 5.92
C VAL A 142 25.22 -24.75 7.34
N LEU A 143 26.04 -24.18 8.21
CA LEU A 143 26.20 -24.67 9.59
C LEU A 143 24.88 -24.55 10.36
N TRP A 144 24.17 -23.43 10.21
CA TRP A 144 22.87 -23.21 10.82
C TRP A 144 21.85 -24.26 10.32
N LEU A 145 21.77 -24.47 9.00
CA LEU A 145 20.88 -25.47 8.40
C LEU A 145 21.17 -26.88 8.90
N ARG A 146 22.44 -27.30 8.94
CA ARG A 146 22.82 -28.61 9.50
C ARG A 146 22.37 -28.77 10.94
N THR A 147 22.59 -27.74 11.76
CA THR A 147 22.26 -27.76 13.18
C THR A 147 20.75 -27.81 13.42
N TYR A 148 19.99 -27.05 12.63
CA TYR A 148 18.54 -27.00 12.71
C TYR A 148 17.92 -28.33 12.23
N LEU A 149 18.31 -28.80 11.05
CA LEU A 149 17.73 -29.99 10.44
C LEU A 149 18.07 -31.29 11.18
N ALA A 150 19.28 -31.37 11.77
CA ALA A 150 19.64 -32.48 12.64
C ALA A 150 18.72 -32.60 13.88
N LYS A 151 18.04 -31.52 14.27
CA LYS A 151 17.11 -31.51 15.41
C LYS A 151 15.65 -31.67 15.01
N HIS A 152 15.28 -31.19 13.83
CA HIS A 152 13.88 -31.00 13.46
C HIS A 152 13.41 -31.82 12.26
N TYR A 153 14.32 -32.46 11.52
CA TYR A 153 13.97 -33.17 10.28
C TYR A 153 14.57 -34.58 10.18
N TYR A 154 15.79 -34.81 10.68
CA TYR A 154 16.49 -36.10 10.55
C TYR A 154 16.50 -36.98 11.81
N ILE A 155 15.72 -36.63 12.85
CA ILE A 155 15.53 -37.46 14.05
C ILE A 155 14.38 -38.44 13.80
#